data_AF-A0A8T3L1N5-F1
#
_entry.id   AF-A0A8T3L1N5-F1
#
_cell.length_a   1.000
_cell.length_b   1.000
_cell.length_c   1.000
_cell.angle_alpha   90.00
_cell.angle_beta   90.00
_cell.angle_gamma   90.00
#
_symmetry.space_group_name_H-M   'P 1'
#
loop_
_entity.id
_entity.type
_entity.pdbx_description
1 polymer ?
#
loop_
_entity_poly.entity_id
_entity_poly.type
_entity_poly.pdbx_seq_one_letter_code
_entity_poly.pdbx_strand_id
1 'polypeptide(L)' 'MAIVKGSKGIVKIGEHTVAEINGFSFERTADTIEVSNLNDIAKRFVSDTTSWSGSMDCHMDQFDVSGQEAM' A
#
# COMPACT_ATOMS: atom_id res chain seq x y z
N MET A 1 21.91 -14.49 8.79
CA MET A 1 21.53 -13.59 7.69
C MET A 1 20.13 -13.98 7.25
N ALA A 2 19.12 -13.21 7.68
CA ALA A 2 17.72 -13.56 7.40
C ALA A 2 17.39 -13.17 5.96
N ILE A 3 17.17 -14.17 5.11
CA ILE A 3 16.59 -13.95 3.78
C ILE A 3 15.11 -13.69 4.04
N VAL A 4 14.75 -12.42 4.25
CA VAL A 4 13.36 -11.99 4.30
C VAL A 4 12.83 -12.07 2.88
N LYS A 5 12.22 -13.18 2.50
CA LYS A 5 11.44 -13.26 1.27
C LYS A 5 10.14 -12.50 1.52
N GLY A 6 9.85 -11.47 0.72
CA GLY A 6 8.58 -10.74 0.71
C GLY A 6 7.39 -11.57 0.21
N SER A 7 7.32 -12.86 0.58
CA SER A 7 6.35 -13.84 0.09
C SER A 7 5.10 -13.94 0.99
N LYS A 8 4.92 -13.00 1.93
CA LYS A 8 3.76 -12.96 2.83
C LYS A 8 2.86 -11.74 2.58
N GLY A 9 3.11 -10.99 1.50
CA GLY A 9 2.20 -9.93 1.08
C GLY A 9 0.92 -10.56 0.58
N ILE A 10 -0.19 -10.26 1.24
CA ILE A 10 -1.53 -10.63 0.80
C ILE A 10 -2.22 -9.35 0.33
N VAL A 11 -2.80 -9.37 -0.86
CA VAL A 11 -3.70 -8.30 -1.30
C VAL A 11 -5.13 -8.80 -1.11
N LYS A 12 -5.96 -7.93 -0.54
CA LYS A 12 -7.36 -8.22 -0.28
C LYS A 12 -8.25 -7.19 -0.97
N ILE A 13 -9.37 -7.67 -1.50
CA ILE A 13 -10.48 -6.84 -1.99
C ILE A 13 -11.62 -7.04 -1.00
N GLY A 14 -11.89 -6.00 -0.20
CA GLY A 14 -12.77 -6.14 0.97
C GLY A 14 -12.24 -7.18 1.97
N GLU A 15 -13.02 -8.23 2.22
CA GLU A 15 -12.61 -9.35 3.09
C GLU A 15 -11.94 -10.51 2.33
N HIS A 16 -12.01 -10.51 0.99
CA HIS A 16 -11.53 -11.61 0.15
C HIS A 16 -10.06 -11.44 -0.22
N THR A 17 -9.31 -12.55 -0.23
CA THR A 17 -7.88 -12.55 -0.56
C THR A 17 -7.71 -12.89 -2.03
N VAL A 18 -6.96 -12.06 -2.76
CA VAL A 18 -6.63 -12.28 -4.17
C VAL A 18 -5.63 -13.43 -4.27
N ALA A 19 -5.96 -14.46 -5.06
CA ALA A 19 -5.08 -15.59 -5.30
C ALA A 19 -3.83 -15.20 -6.12
N GLU A 20 -2.78 -16.01 -6.00
CA GLU A 20 -1.58 -16.03 -6.86
C GLU A 20 -1.02 -14.66 -7.29
N ILE A 21 -0.53 -13.89 -6.31
CA ILE A 21 0.12 -12.59 -6.54
C ILE A 21 1.60 -12.80 -6.83
N ASN A 22 2.05 -12.32 -7.98
CA ASN A 22 3.46 -12.35 -8.39
C ASN A 22 4.24 -11.13 -7.88
N GLY A 23 3.55 -10.00 -7.74
CA GLY A 23 4.13 -8.76 -7.26
C GLY A 23 3.05 -7.74 -6.94
N PHE A 24 3.35 -6.86 -6.00
CA PHE A 24 2.55 -5.65 -5.76
C PHE A 24 3.50 -4.50 -5.48
N SER A 25 3.16 -3.33 -6.00
CA SER A 25 3.81 -2.06 -5.68
C SER A 25 2.80 -1.18 -4.98
N PHE A 26 3.24 -0.51 -3.92
CA PHE A 26 2.43 0.44 -3.18
C PHE A 26 3.27 1.67 -2.89
N GLU A 27 2.83 2.81 -3.40
CA GLU A 27 3.45 4.10 -3.17
C GLU A 27 2.47 5.00 -2.45
N ARG A 28 2.92 5.58 -1.34
CA ARG A 28 2.16 6.55 -0.57
C ARG A 28 2.91 7.86 -0.55
N THR A 29 2.25 8.90 -1.05
CA THR A 29 2.77 10.26 -1.05
C THR A 29 1.90 11.09 -0.13
N ALA A 30 2.54 11.87 0.74
CA ALA A 30 1.86 12.79 1.63
C ALA A 30 2.45 14.16 1.40
N ASP A 31 1.59 15.12 1.04
CA ASP A 31 1.99 16.52 1.05
C ASP A 31 2.14 16.97 2.50
N THR A 32 3.22 17.69 2.77
CA THR A 32 3.53 18.18 4.12
C THR A 32 3.48 19.70 4.14
N ILE A 33 2.67 20.25 5.05
CA ILE A 33 2.59 21.69 5.28
C ILE A 33 3.46 22.02 6.49
N GLU A 34 4.40 22.94 6.33
CA GLU A 34 5.22 23.44 7.43
C GLU A 34 4.39 24.38 8.32
N VAL A 35 4.30 24.07 9.61
CA VAL A 35 3.55 24.83 10.64
C VAL A 35 4.47 25.34 11.76
N SER A 36 5.76 25.48 11.47
CA SER A 36 6.78 25.91 12.42
C SER A 36 6.44 27.29 13.00
N ASN A 37 6.36 27.39 14.33
CA ASN A 37 6.22 28.66 15.02
C ASN A 37 7.59 29.21 15.46
N LEU A 38 7.68 30.51 15.71
CA LEU A 38 8.93 31.17 16.11
C LEU A 38 9.56 30.60 17.39
N ASN A 39 8.76 29.97 18.26
CA ASN A 39 9.20 29.35 19.52
C ASN A 39 9.48 27.84 19.41
N ASP A 40 9.33 27.24 18.22
CA ASP A 40 9.59 25.81 18.04
C ASP A 40 11.10 25.53 17.97
N ILE A 41 11.53 24.50 18.72
CA ILE A 41 12.93 24.07 18.84
C ILE A 41 13.38 23.30 17.58
N ALA A 42 12.42 22.82 16.77
CA ALA A 42 12.65 22.14 15.49
C ALA A 42 11.48 22.41 14.53
N LYS A 43 11.72 22.26 13.22
CA LYS A 43 10.68 22.44 12.20
C LYS A 43 9.54 21.43 12.39
N ARG A 44 8.28 21.90 12.34
CA ARG A 44 7.08 21.05 12.45
C ARG A 44 6.36 20.98 11.11
N PHE A 45 5.99 19.76 10.71
CA PHE A 45 5.24 19.49 9.49
C PHE A 45 3.96 18.74 9.83
N VAL A 46 2.85 19.14 9.22
CA VAL A 46 1.56 18.43 9.30
C VAL A 46 1.31 17.76 7.95
N SER A 47 0.82 16.53 7.98
CA SER A 47 0.36 15.81 6.79
C SER A 47 -0.95 16.44 6.32
N ASP A 48 -0.98 16.92 5.09
CA ASP A 48 -2.21 17.41 4.46
C ASP A 48 -2.82 16.30 3.60
N THR A 49 -3.02 16.54 2.32
CA THR A 49 -3.58 15.56 1.40
C THR A 49 -2.63 14.37 1.24
N THR A 50 -3.07 13.20 1.70
CA THR A 50 -2.34 11.95 1.49
C THR A 50 -2.95 11.21 0.31
N SER A 51 -2.15 10.98 -0.73
CA SER A 51 -2.50 10.14 -1.86
C SER A 51 -1.74 8.82 -1.79
N TRP A 52 -2.35 7.77 -2.32
CA TRP A 52 -1.69 6.49 -2.47
C TRP A 52 -2.08 5.91 -3.82
N SER A 53 -1.14 5.22 -4.44
CA SER A 53 -1.38 4.41 -5.62
C SER A 53 -0.78 3.03 -5.36
N GLY A 54 -1.50 2.01 -5.79
CA GLY A 54 -1.02 0.64 -5.73
C GLY A 54 -1.31 -0.05 -7.05
N SER A 55 -0.38 -0.89 -7.48
CA SER A 55 -0.57 -1.81 -8.59
C SER A 55 -0.20 -3.22 -8.12
N MET A 56 -0.85 -4.23 -8.67
CA MET A 56 -0.50 -5.61 -8.41
C MET A 56 -0.60 -6.42 -9.70
N ASP A 57 0.26 -7.42 -9.80
CA ASP A 57 0.30 -8.38 -10.89
C ASP A 57 -0.06 -9.76 -10.30
N CYS A 58 -1.14 -10.34 -10.79
CA CYS A 58 -1.60 -11.68 -10.40
C CYS A 58 -1.86 -12.56 -11.63
N HIS A 59 -1.68 -13.87 -11.48
CA HIS A 59 -2.16 -14.82 -12.49
C HIS A 59 -3.66 -15.02 -12.32
N MET A 60 -4.41 -14.90 -13.42
CA MET A 60 -5.85 -15.11 -13.41
C MET A 60 -6.16 -16.60 -13.16
N ASP A 61 -6.74 -16.89 -12.00
CA ASP A 61 -7.30 -18.17 -11.62
C ASP A 61 -8.82 -18.13 -11.79
N GLN A 62 -9.34 -18.96 -12.69
CA GLN A 62 -10.77 -19.05 -13.00
C GLN A 62 -11.60 -19.64 -11.84
N PHE A 63 -10.96 -20.16 -10.79
CA PHE A 63 -11.63 -20.66 -9.60
C PHE A 63 -11.60 -19.69 -8.41
N ASP A 64 -10.86 -18.58 -8.50
CA ASP A 64 -10.87 -17.51 -7.48
C ASP A 64 -12.06 -16.56 -7.71
N VAL A 65 -13.25 -17.08 -7.38
CA VAL A 65 -14.53 -16.38 -7.54
C VAL A 65 -14.74 -15.22 -6.55
N SER A 66 -13.87 -15.08 -5.55
CA SER A 66 -14.04 -14.11 -4.45
C SER A 66 -12.99 -13.00 -4.47
N GLY A 67 -11.78 -13.29 -4.95
CA GLY A 67 -10.72 -12.32 -5.16
C GLY A 67 -10.74 -11.75 -6.57
N GLN A 68 -10.21 -12.51 -7.53
CA GLN A 68 -9.91 -12.02 -8.88
C GLN A 68 -11.16 -11.81 -9.77
N GLU A 69 -12.17 -12.67 -9.66
CA GLU A 69 -13.45 -12.47 -10.40
C GLU A 69 -14.34 -11.39 -9.78
N ALA A 70 -13.96 -10.84 -8.62
CA ALA A 70 -14.66 -9.75 -7.94
C ALA A 70 -14.07 -8.36 -8.23
N MET A 71 -13.00 -8.28 -9.04
CA MET A 71 -12.26 -7.07 -9.35
C MET A 71 -12.96 -6.19 -10.40
#